data_AF-A0A940ADM1-F1
#
_entry.id   AF-A0A940ADM1-F1
#
_cell.length_a   1.000
_cell.length_b   1.000
_cell.length_c   1.000
_cell.angle_alpha   90.00
_cell.angle_beta   90.00
_cell.angle_gamma   90.00
#
_symmetry.space_group_name_H-M   'P 1'
#
loop_
_entity.id
_entity.type
_entity.pdbx_description
1 polymer ?
#
loop_
_entity_poly.entity_id
_entity_poly.type
_entity_poly.pdbx_seq_one_letter_code
_entity_poly.pdbx_strand_id
1 'polypeptide(L)'
;MRKYFFLFAVTCMMLLLMSGCKKSETFTVTFDANGGTGTMEAQTFTEGEAQALSRNAFTYDGYTFSGWNTVQGGSGASYTDGQTITATADMTLYAQWESNGTNPAPTPQRHEYVDLGLPSGTKWATCNVGAETIEGYGNYYAWGETEPKEIYDWNNYRWCNGLENSLIKYCNSSDFSNNGFVDTLTVLELDDDVATVNWGTNWRMPTQYEMIELFSECSHEWITLNGINGRKFTGPNGNSIFLPAAGLRKDNDMSYVGSEVYYWTSTLPPYYTNQNSAWALYFKNNTCDLTGPYRYYGIVVRPVLIENN
;
A
#
# COMPACT_ATOMS: atom_id res chain seq x y z
N MET A 1 25.87 62.14 -44.10
CA MET A 1 25.95 61.27 -45.31
C MET A 1 26.20 59.85 -44.80
N ARG A 2 25.30 58.87 -44.83
CA ARG A 2 24.44 58.33 -45.91
C ARG A 2 23.00 58.06 -45.42
N LYS A 3 22.02 58.13 -46.34
CA LYS A 3 20.57 57.92 -46.16
C LYS A 3 20.07 56.84 -47.17
N TYR A 4 19.25 55.90 -46.67
CA TYR A 4 18.09 55.14 -47.22
C TYR A 4 18.01 54.60 -48.67
N PHE A 5 17.45 53.38 -48.83
CA PHE A 5 16.28 52.94 -49.67
C PHE A 5 16.31 51.39 -49.86
N PHE A 6 15.37 50.58 -49.29
CA PHE A 6 14.05 50.07 -49.80
C PHE A 6 14.15 49.28 -51.14
N LEU A 7 13.43 48.19 -51.46
CA LEU A 7 12.50 47.22 -50.84
C LEU A 7 12.14 46.22 -51.98
N PHE A 8 12.02 44.91 -51.72
CA PHE A 8 11.62 43.88 -52.72
C PHE A 8 10.20 43.34 -52.44
N ALA A 9 9.50 42.99 -53.52
CA ALA A 9 8.16 42.40 -53.66
C ALA A 9 7.95 41.09 -52.85
N VAL A 10 6.75 40.52 -52.64
CA VAL A 10 5.91 39.81 -53.63
C VAL A 10 4.54 39.42 -53.02
N THR A 11 3.51 39.51 -53.84
CA THR A 11 2.12 39.02 -53.76
C THR A 11 1.94 37.52 -53.53
N CYS A 12 0.96 37.11 -52.70
CA CYS A 12 0.06 35.98 -53.01
C CYS A 12 -1.22 36.07 -52.16
N MET A 13 -2.37 36.23 -52.82
CA MET A 13 -3.71 36.30 -52.24
C MET A 13 -4.49 35.07 -52.68
N MET A 14 -5.27 34.53 -51.72
CA MET A 14 -6.44 33.65 -51.90
C MET A 14 -6.19 32.14 -51.87
N LEU A 15 -6.35 31.54 -50.68
CA LEU A 15 -6.80 30.16 -50.51
C LEU A 15 -8.01 30.14 -49.56
N LEU A 16 -9.03 29.38 -49.98
CA LEU A 16 -10.42 29.32 -49.56
C LEU A 16 -10.71 29.32 -48.05
N LEU A 17 -11.71 30.12 -47.66
CA LEU A 17 -12.50 29.93 -46.45
C LEU A 17 -13.34 28.64 -46.56
N MET A 18 -12.89 27.56 -45.92
CA MET A 18 -13.81 26.54 -45.40
C MET A 18 -13.96 26.76 -43.90
N SER A 19 -14.86 27.65 -43.48
CA SER A 19 -15.40 27.57 -42.12
C SER A 19 -16.38 26.40 -42.05
N GLY A 20 -15.83 25.18 -41.98
CA GLY A 20 -16.53 24.11 -41.32
C GLY A 20 -16.64 24.49 -39.85
N CYS A 21 -17.85 24.54 -39.30
CA CYS A 21 -18.01 24.58 -37.86
C CYS A 21 -17.35 23.29 -37.32
N LYS A 22 -16.12 23.37 -36.81
CA LYS A 22 -15.46 22.24 -36.15
C LYS A 22 -16.45 21.71 -35.12
N LYS A 23 -16.72 20.41 -35.14
CA LYS A 23 -17.45 19.74 -34.07
C LYS A 23 -16.63 19.97 -32.80
N SER A 24 -17.20 20.68 -31.84
CA SER A 24 -16.57 20.94 -30.55
C SER A 24 -16.50 19.62 -29.80
N GLU A 25 -15.28 19.12 -29.56
CA GLU A 25 -15.05 18.00 -28.67
C GLU A 25 -15.07 18.50 -27.22
N THR A 26 -15.52 17.65 -26.31
CA THR A 26 -15.60 17.97 -24.89
C THR A 26 -14.88 16.90 -24.08
N PHE A 27 -14.15 17.33 -23.05
CA PHE A 27 -13.43 16.48 -22.12
C PHE A 27 -14.02 16.57 -20.72
N THR A 28 -13.97 15.46 -19.99
CA THR A 28 -14.45 15.37 -18.61
C THR A 28 -13.28 15.35 -17.64
N VAL A 29 -13.29 16.30 -16.70
CA VAL A 29 -12.39 16.32 -15.55
C VAL A 29 -13.15 15.82 -14.33
N THR A 30 -12.71 14.68 -13.80
CA THR A 30 -13.27 14.07 -12.59
C THR A 30 -12.42 14.44 -11.39
N PHE A 31 -13.02 14.73 -10.25
CA PHE A 31 -12.32 15.07 -9.02
C PHE A 31 -12.41 13.90 -8.03
N ASP A 32 -11.27 13.46 -7.53
CA ASP A 32 -11.15 12.39 -6.53
C ASP A 32 -10.62 12.98 -5.21
N ALA A 33 -11.31 12.69 -4.11
CA ALA A 33 -10.97 13.20 -2.78
C ALA A 33 -9.64 12.65 -2.24
N ASN A 34 -9.13 11.57 -2.83
CA ASN A 34 -7.85 10.93 -2.54
C ASN A 34 -7.63 10.69 -1.04
N GLY A 35 -8.54 9.95 -0.42
CA GLY A 35 -8.56 9.68 1.02
C GLY A 35 -9.35 10.71 1.84
N GLY A 36 -9.70 11.88 1.26
CA GLY A 36 -10.64 12.83 1.85
C GLY A 36 -12.11 12.38 1.76
N THR A 37 -13.00 13.24 2.25
CA THR A 37 -14.47 13.03 2.28
C THR A 37 -15.19 14.14 1.53
N GLY A 38 -16.45 13.89 1.13
CA GLY A 38 -17.29 14.81 0.36
C GLY A 38 -17.50 14.35 -1.07
N THR A 39 -18.17 15.17 -1.88
CA THR A 39 -18.47 14.89 -3.28
C THR A 39 -18.30 16.14 -4.13
N MET A 40 -17.77 15.99 -5.34
CA MET A 40 -17.71 17.04 -6.35
C MET A 40 -18.26 16.51 -7.66
N GLU A 41 -19.02 17.34 -8.36
CA GLU A 41 -19.49 17.02 -9.72
C GLU A 41 -18.31 17.06 -10.70
N ALA A 42 -18.31 16.15 -11.67
CA ALA A 42 -17.37 16.19 -12.77
C ALA A 42 -17.60 17.44 -13.63
N GLN A 43 -16.51 17.99 -14.18
CA GLN A 43 -16.55 19.22 -14.95
C GLN A 43 -16.27 18.95 -16.42
N THR A 44 -17.13 19.46 -17.29
CA THR A 44 -16.94 19.38 -18.75
C THR A 44 -16.18 20.59 -19.28
N PHE A 45 -15.18 20.33 -20.11
CA PHE A 45 -14.34 21.31 -20.80
C PHE A 45 -14.51 21.19 -22.31
N THR A 46 -14.67 22.30 -23.01
CA THR A 46 -14.63 22.33 -24.48
C THR A 46 -13.18 22.34 -24.98
N GLU A 47 -12.88 21.54 -26.00
CA GLU A 47 -11.56 21.50 -26.63
C GLU A 47 -11.07 22.90 -27.02
N GLY A 48 -9.86 23.24 -26.58
CA GLY A 48 -9.20 24.51 -26.89
C GLY A 48 -9.68 25.71 -26.07
N GLU A 49 -10.71 25.55 -25.23
CA GLU A 49 -11.17 26.60 -24.33
C GLU A 49 -10.50 26.46 -22.94
N ALA A 50 -10.08 27.59 -22.39
CA ALA A 50 -9.51 27.65 -21.05
C ALA A 50 -10.63 27.92 -20.04
N GLN A 51 -10.70 27.11 -18.98
CA GLN A 51 -11.73 27.22 -17.94
C GLN A 51 -11.11 26.96 -16.56
N ALA A 52 -11.60 27.67 -15.54
CA ALA A 52 -11.17 27.46 -14.16
C ALA A 52 -11.72 26.12 -13.63
N LEU A 53 -10.87 25.38 -12.91
CA LEU A 53 -11.32 24.23 -12.14
C LEU A 53 -12.35 24.65 -11.08
N SER A 54 -13.33 23.80 -10.81
CA SER A 54 -14.20 23.96 -9.65
C SER A 54 -13.36 23.97 -8.38
N ARG A 55 -13.69 24.86 -7.45
CA ARG A 55 -12.98 24.93 -6.16
C ARG A 55 -13.21 23.65 -5.37
N ASN A 56 -12.18 23.19 -4.68
CA ASN A 56 -12.25 22.02 -3.81
C ASN A 56 -13.44 22.14 -2.83
N ALA A 57 -14.27 21.10 -2.82
CA ALA A 57 -15.36 20.92 -1.85
C ALA A 57 -15.12 19.72 -0.92
N PHE A 58 -14.02 18.99 -1.11
CA PHE A 58 -13.64 17.90 -0.22
C PHE A 58 -13.02 18.43 1.07
N THR A 59 -13.13 17.61 2.11
CA THR A 59 -12.51 17.84 3.42
C THR A 59 -11.71 16.62 3.81
N TYR A 60 -10.54 16.84 4.41
CA TYR A 60 -9.78 15.78 5.03
C TYR A 60 -9.33 16.22 6.43
N ASP A 61 -9.93 15.60 7.45
CA ASP A 61 -9.69 15.96 8.84
C ASP A 61 -8.20 15.89 9.19
N GLY A 62 -7.67 16.97 9.76
CA GLY A 62 -6.23 17.09 10.08
C GLY A 62 -5.35 17.60 8.92
N TYR A 63 -5.91 17.83 7.74
CA TYR A 63 -5.17 18.26 6.54
C TYR A 63 -5.78 19.51 5.89
N THR A 64 -4.96 20.24 5.15
CA THR A 64 -5.33 21.35 4.26
C THR A 64 -5.10 20.92 2.83
N PHE A 65 -6.06 21.23 1.98
CA PHE A 65 -5.94 21.02 0.55
C PHE A 65 -4.76 21.83 -0.03
N SER A 66 -3.78 21.15 -0.62
CA SER A 66 -2.57 21.75 -1.22
C SER A 66 -2.73 21.98 -2.73
N GLY A 67 -3.54 21.16 -3.40
CA GLY A 67 -3.80 21.28 -4.83
C GLY A 67 -4.30 19.98 -5.43
N TRP A 68 -4.41 19.96 -6.75
CA TRP A 68 -4.79 18.79 -7.55
C TRP A 68 -3.58 18.18 -8.22
N ASN A 69 -3.56 16.86 -8.43
CA ASN A 69 -2.55 16.19 -9.24
C ASN A 69 -3.18 15.15 -10.20
N THR A 70 -2.60 14.95 -11.38
CA THR A 70 -3.07 13.93 -12.34
C THR A 70 -2.76 12.49 -11.95
N VAL A 71 -1.90 12.29 -10.94
CA VAL A 71 -1.54 10.98 -10.38
C VAL A 71 -1.83 11.00 -8.88
N GLN A 72 -2.45 9.94 -8.37
CA GLN A 72 -2.86 9.82 -6.98
C GLN A 72 -1.71 10.10 -5.99
N GLY A 73 -0.52 9.59 -6.28
CA GLY A 73 0.70 9.76 -5.47
C GLY A 73 1.46 11.07 -5.69
N GLY A 74 0.92 12.03 -6.45
CA GLY A 74 1.50 13.38 -6.55
C GLY A 74 2.66 13.56 -7.54
N SER A 75 3.06 12.52 -8.27
CA SER A 75 4.17 12.60 -9.24
C SER A 75 3.77 13.15 -10.62
N GLY A 76 2.47 13.38 -10.85
CA GLY A 76 1.92 13.90 -12.09
C GLY A 76 1.95 15.43 -12.18
N ALA A 77 1.17 15.98 -13.10
CA ALA A 77 1.02 17.43 -13.23
C ALA A 77 0.18 18.00 -12.08
N SER A 78 0.66 19.07 -11.45
CA SER A 78 -0.02 19.74 -10.33
C SER A 78 -0.79 20.97 -10.79
N TYR A 79 -1.95 21.18 -10.17
CA TYR A 79 -2.80 22.36 -10.39
C TYR A 79 -3.24 22.96 -9.06
N THR A 80 -3.27 24.29 -8.96
CA THR A 80 -3.76 24.98 -7.76
C THR A 80 -5.30 25.03 -7.72
N ASP A 81 -5.88 25.31 -6.55
CA ASP A 81 -7.34 25.40 -6.42
C ASP A 81 -7.91 26.53 -7.29
N GLY A 82 -8.89 26.19 -8.13
CA GLY A 82 -9.47 27.12 -9.10
C GLY A 82 -8.55 27.53 -10.26
N GLN A 83 -7.45 26.80 -10.51
CA GLN A 83 -6.56 27.10 -11.62
C GLN A 83 -7.29 27.03 -12.96
N THR A 84 -7.04 28.00 -13.84
CA THR A 84 -7.49 27.96 -15.24
C THR A 84 -6.63 27.00 -16.04
N ILE A 85 -7.26 26.00 -16.66
CA ILE A 85 -6.60 25.00 -17.50
C ILE A 85 -7.33 24.85 -18.83
N THR A 86 -6.65 24.25 -19.81
CA THR A 86 -7.26 23.75 -21.04
C THR A 86 -7.11 22.22 -21.02
N ALA A 87 -8.23 21.50 -20.98
CA ALA A 87 -8.21 20.05 -21.07
C ALA A 87 -7.98 19.60 -22.52
N THR A 88 -7.15 18.58 -22.71
CA THR A 88 -6.87 17.96 -24.03
C THR A 88 -7.28 16.49 -24.09
N ALA A 89 -7.77 15.94 -22.98
CA ALA A 89 -8.27 14.58 -22.81
C ALA A 89 -9.09 14.51 -21.51
N ASP A 90 -9.89 13.46 -21.35
CA ASP A 90 -10.50 13.13 -20.06
C ASP A 90 -9.41 12.85 -19.02
N MET A 91 -9.61 13.31 -17.80
CA MET A 91 -8.64 13.10 -16.72
C MET A 91 -9.31 13.07 -15.35
N THR A 92 -8.64 12.40 -14.41
CA THR A 92 -8.97 12.47 -12.98
C THR A 92 -7.92 13.32 -12.27
N LEU A 93 -8.39 14.27 -11.48
CA LEU A 93 -7.57 15.08 -10.59
C LEU A 93 -7.76 14.60 -9.16
N TYR A 94 -6.67 14.16 -8.55
CA TYR A 94 -6.61 13.67 -7.18
C TYR A 94 -6.22 14.81 -6.25
N ALA A 95 -7.02 15.04 -5.22
CA ALA A 95 -6.70 16.01 -4.18
C ALA A 95 -5.37 15.66 -3.50
N GLN A 96 -4.54 16.67 -3.26
CA GLN A 96 -3.30 16.57 -2.50
C GLN A 96 -3.48 17.35 -1.21
N TRP A 97 -2.95 16.80 -0.13
CA TRP A 97 -3.26 17.23 1.24
C TRP A 97 -1.97 17.45 2.03
N GLU A 98 -1.85 18.62 2.66
CA GLU A 98 -0.77 18.99 3.59
C GLU A 98 -1.27 18.93 5.02
N SER A 99 -0.47 18.41 5.97
CA SER A 99 -0.89 18.30 7.36
C SER A 99 -1.00 19.67 8.06
N ASN A 100 -2.06 19.88 8.85
CA ASN A 100 -2.37 21.17 9.50
C ASN A 100 -1.56 21.49 10.77
N GLY A 101 -0.62 20.64 11.17
CA GLY A 101 0.36 20.96 12.22
C GLY A 101 -0.20 21.28 13.62
N THR A 102 -1.47 21.01 13.90
CA THR A 102 -2.00 21.02 15.27
C THR A 102 -2.13 19.57 15.73
N ASN A 103 -1.62 19.25 16.91
CA ASN A 103 -1.52 17.90 17.46
C ASN A 103 -2.68 17.64 18.44
N PRO A 104 -3.88 17.22 17.99
CA PRO A 104 -4.54 16.07 18.58
C PRO A 104 -3.83 14.80 18.07
N ALA A 105 -3.78 13.77 18.91
CA ALA A 105 -3.06 12.53 18.66
C ALA A 105 -3.20 12.01 17.21
N PRO A 106 -2.13 11.50 16.59
CA PRO A 106 -2.09 11.18 15.17
C PRO A 106 -3.17 10.15 14.83
N THR A 107 -4.10 10.53 13.97
CA THR A 107 -4.90 9.59 13.18
C THR A 107 -4.02 9.22 11.99
N PRO A 108 -3.61 7.95 11.79
CA PRO A 108 -2.55 7.63 10.83
C PRO A 108 -2.87 8.04 9.41
N GLN A 109 -1.99 8.88 8.86
CA GLN A 109 -1.81 9.02 7.43
C GLN A 109 -1.31 7.67 6.88
N ARG A 110 -1.95 7.22 5.78
CA ARG A 110 -1.63 6.01 4.98
C ARG A 110 -0.14 5.62 5.00
N HIS A 111 0.16 4.47 5.62
CA HIS A 111 1.40 3.69 5.50
C HIS A 111 2.70 4.50 5.65
N GLU A 112 2.89 5.20 6.78
CA GLU A 112 4.21 5.76 7.13
C GLU A 112 5.18 4.65 7.59
N TYR A 113 6.47 4.98 7.65
CA TYR A 113 7.50 4.10 8.22
C TYR A 113 8.19 4.71 9.43
N VAL A 114 8.72 3.84 10.29
CA VAL A 114 9.60 4.16 11.41
C VAL A 114 10.96 3.52 11.13
N ASP A 115 11.99 4.35 11.15
CA ASP A 115 13.37 3.90 11.22
C ASP A 115 13.70 3.62 12.70
N LEU A 116 13.90 2.35 13.03
CA LEU A 116 14.24 1.90 14.38
C LEU A 116 15.76 1.97 14.66
N GLY A 117 16.58 2.36 13.69
CA GLY A 117 18.03 2.38 13.80
C GLY A 117 18.62 0.97 13.82
N LEU A 118 17.98 0.03 13.11
CA LEU A 118 18.47 -1.34 12.98
C LEU A 118 19.72 -1.38 12.09
N PRO A 119 20.68 -2.30 12.36
CA PRO A 119 21.87 -2.47 11.54
C PRO A 119 21.60 -2.68 10.04
N SER A 120 20.51 -3.36 9.68
CA SER A 120 20.07 -3.56 8.30
C SER A 120 19.60 -2.28 7.60
N GLY A 121 19.23 -1.23 8.35
CA GLY A 121 18.52 -0.07 7.83
C GLY A 121 17.03 -0.32 7.54
N THR A 122 16.50 -1.50 7.87
CA THR A 122 15.09 -1.84 7.61
C THR A 122 14.14 -0.86 8.31
N LYS A 123 13.25 -0.26 7.51
CA LYS A 123 12.21 0.66 7.94
C LYS A 123 10.87 -0.06 8.05
N TRP A 124 10.21 0.07 9.19
CA TRP A 124 9.00 -0.68 9.54
C TRP A 124 7.75 0.17 9.42
N ALA A 125 6.66 -0.39 8.91
CA ALA A 125 5.38 0.30 8.84
C ALA A 125 4.83 0.69 10.23
N THR A 126 4.14 1.83 10.31
CA THR A 126 3.48 2.30 11.53
C THR A 126 2.24 1.49 11.91
N CYS A 127 1.57 0.83 10.96
CA CYS A 127 0.40 -0.04 11.20
C CYS A 127 0.45 -1.37 10.43
N ASN A 128 -0.49 -2.28 10.72
CA ASN A 128 -0.66 -3.53 9.97
C ASN A 128 -1.41 -3.28 8.65
N VAL A 129 -1.27 -4.16 7.66
CA VAL A 129 -2.08 -4.12 6.44
C VAL A 129 -3.56 -4.21 6.77
N GLY A 130 -4.35 -3.20 6.34
CA GLY A 130 -5.78 -3.09 6.62
C GLY A 130 -6.13 -2.49 7.98
N ALA A 131 -5.15 -2.01 8.75
CA ALA A 131 -5.41 -1.28 10.00
C ALA A 131 -5.52 0.22 9.76
N GLU A 132 -6.52 0.85 10.38
CA GLU A 132 -6.73 2.31 10.35
C GLU A 132 -5.92 3.05 11.43
N THR A 133 -5.50 2.34 12.49
CA THR A 133 -4.73 2.89 13.61
C THR A 133 -3.43 2.11 13.85
N ILE A 134 -2.47 2.69 14.58
CA ILE A 134 -1.18 2.03 14.87
C ILE A 134 -1.35 0.75 15.71
N GLU A 135 -2.36 0.73 16.57
CA GLU A 135 -2.79 -0.38 17.42
C GLU A 135 -3.83 -1.29 16.78
N GLY A 136 -4.39 -0.89 15.63
CA GLY A 136 -5.41 -1.67 14.93
C GLY A 136 -4.84 -3.02 14.46
N TYR A 137 -5.62 -4.09 14.66
CA TYR A 137 -5.20 -5.43 14.22
C TYR A 137 -5.01 -5.51 12.70
N GLY A 138 -5.81 -4.77 11.94
CA GLY A 138 -5.87 -4.88 10.50
C GLY A 138 -6.56 -6.16 10.04
N ASN A 139 -6.33 -6.50 8.78
CA ASN A 139 -6.92 -7.66 8.15
C ASN A 139 -6.01 -8.88 8.29
N TYR A 140 -6.63 -10.06 8.13
CA TYR A 140 -5.95 -11.34 8.20
C TYR A 140 -5.78 -11.87 6.78
N TYR A 141 -4.66 -12.53 6.52
CA TYR A 141 -4.34 -13.04 5.19
C TYR A 141 -3.79 -14.45 5.32
N ALA A 142 -4.18 -15.35 4.42
CA ALA A 142 -3.43 -16.58 4.23
C ALA A 142 -2.10 -16.24 3.53
N TRP A 143 -1.07 -17.03 3.79
CA TRP A 143 0.27 -16.74 3.27
C TRP A 143 0.28 -16.77 1.74
N GLY A 144 0.72 -15.67 1.11
CA GLY A 144 0.69 -15.51 -0.35
C GLY A 144 -0.69 -15.17 -0.92
N GLU A 145 -1.67 -14.81 -0.09
CA GLU A 145 -2.94 -14.22 -0.53
C GLU A 145 -2.98 -12.73 -0.19
N THR A 146 -3.65 -11.97 -1.05
CA THR A 146 -3.64 -10.50 -1.02
C THR A 146 -4.97 -9.90 -0.55
N GLU A 147 -5.99 -10.75 -0.40
CA GLU A 147 -7.34 -10.38 0.01
C GLU A 147 -7.75 -11.15 1.27
N PRO A 148 -8.52 -10.53 2.18
CA PRO A 148 -9.07 -11.24 3.33
C PRO A 148 -10.17 -12.21 2.91
N LYS A 149 -10.44 -13.19 3.77
CA LYS A 149 -11.50 -14.19 3.59
C LYS A 149 -12.34 -14.31 4.85
N GLU A 150 -13.56 -14.85 4.71
CA GLU A 150 -14.39 -15.18 5.86
C GLU A 150 -13.93 -16.47 6.54
N ILE A 151 -13.47 -17.44 5.74
CA ILE A 151 -13.06 -18.78 6.17
C ILE A 151 -11.58 -18.98 5.85
N TYR A 152 -10.79 -19.49 6.79
CA TYR A 152 -9.36 -19.81 6.60
C TYR A 152 -9.12 -21.29 6.78
N ASP A 153 -9.30 -22.05 5.70
CA ASP A 153 -9.17 -23.49 5.68
C ASP A 153 -8.31 -23.94 4.48
N TRP A 154 -7.91 -25.21 4.49
CA TRP A 154 -7.10 -25.76 3.42
C TRP A 154 -7.79 -25.67 2.05
N ASN A 155 -9.08 -26.00 1.95
CA ASN A 155 -9.80 -26.11 0.68
C ASN A 155 -9.98 -24.76 -0.03
N ASN A 156 -9.93 -23.66 0.71
CA ASN A 156 -10.02 -22.30 0.18
C ASN A 156 -8.68 -21.59 0.06
N TYR A 157 -7.57 -22.27 0.36
CA TYR A 157 -6.23 -21.72 0.21
C TYR A 157 -5.85 -21.62 -1.26
N ARG A 158 -5.50 -20.42 -1.71
CA ARG A 158 -5.19 -20.10 -3.11
C ARG A 158 -4.13 -21.00 -3.73
N TRP A 159 -3.17 -21.44 -2.93
CA TRP A 159 -2.05 -22.26 -3.41
C TRP A 159 -2.24 -23.76 -3.19
N CYS A 160 -3.47 -24.22 -2.95
CA CYS A 160 -3.83 -25.64 -2.99
C CYS A 160 -4.78 -25.96 -4.15
N ASN A 161 -4.87 -27.23 -4.52
CA ASN A 161 -5.84 -27.74 -5.50
C ASN A 161 -7.07 -28.42 -4.83
N GLY A 162 -7.38 -28.09 -3.57
CA GLY A 162 -8.50 -28.67 -2.83
C GLY A 162 -8.33 -30.11 -2.36
N LEU A 163 -7.18 -30.75 -2.63
CA LEU A 163 -6.77 -32.02 -2.03
C LEU A 163 -5.72 -31.75 -0.95
N GLU A 164 -5.72 -32.50 0.15
CA GLU A 164 -4.69 -32.36 1.19
C GLU A 164 -3.29 -32.52 0.58
N ASN A 165 -2.33 -31.67 0.99
CA ASN A 165 -0.95 -31.71 0.50
C ASN A 165 -0.83 -31.59 -1.03
N SER A 166 -1.70 -30.83 -1.69
CA SER A 166 -1.68 -30.57 -3.14
C SER A 166 -1.29 -29.12 -3.49
N LEU A 167 -0.13 -28.68 -3.02
CA LEU A 167 0.35 -27.33 -3.33
C LEU A 167 0.59 -27.15 -4.84
N ILE A 168 0.20 -25.99 -5.35
CA ILE A 168 0.36 -25.61 -6.77
C ILE A 168 1.32 -24.43 -6.98
N LYS A 169 1.82 -23.84 -5.89
CA LYS A 169 2.85 -22.79 -5.88
C LYS A 169 3.59 -22.80 -4.55
N TYR A 170 4.84 -22.32 -4.55
CA TYR A 170 5.75 -22.32 -3.41
C TYR A 170 5.94 -23.71 -2.82
N CYS A 171 6.05 -24.70 -3.73
CA CYS A 171 6.18 -26.10 -3.38
C CYS A 171 7.59 -26.57 -3.73
N ASN A 172 8.34 -27.00 -2.72
CA ASN A 172 9.71 -27.49 -2.87
C ASN A 172 9.81 -29.03 -2.71
N SER A 173 8.69 -29.73 -2.54
CA SER A 173 8.64 -31.17 -2.30
C SER A 173 7.46 -31.80 -3.04
N SER A 174 7.74 -32.84 -3.83
CA SER A 174 6.73 -33.59 -4.58
C SER A 174 5.71 -34.29 -3.68
N ASP A 175 6.04 -34.53 -2.41
CA ASP A 175 5.14 -35.18 -1.45
C ASP A 175 4.00 -34.27 -0.99
N PHE A 176 4.15 -32.97 -1.22
CA PHE A 176 3.19 -31.92 -0.85
C PHE A 176 2.63 -31.19 -2.07
N SER A 177 2.75 -31.78 -3.25
CA SER A 177 2.38 -31.11 -4.49
C SER A 177 1.25 -31.77 -5.24
N ASN A 178 0.59 -30.95 -6.06
CA ASN A 178 -0.37 -31.44 -7.03
C ASN A 178 0.38 -32.06 -8.23
N ASN A 179 0.20 -33.36 -8.46
CA ASN A 179 0.76 -34.08 -9.62
C ASN A 179 2.29 -33.97 -9.76
N GLY A 180 3.03 -33.93 -8.64
CA GLY A 180 4.50 -33.88 -8.67
C GLY A 180 5.11 -32.52 -9.01
N PHE A 181 4.31 -31.44 -9.01
CA PHE A 181 4.78 -30.07 -9.18
C PHE A 181 5.83 -29.65 -8.13
N VAL A 182 6.87 -28.92 -8.54
CA VAL A 182 7.88 -28.32 -7.65
C VAL A 182 8.41 -27.04 -8.31
N ASP A 183 8.49 -25.91 -7.60
CA ASP A 183 9.01 -24.62 -8.13
C ASP A 183 10.21 -24.06 -7.35
N THR A 184 10.60 -24.68 -6.24
CA THR A 184 11.75 -24.27 -5.40
C THR A 184 11.67 -22.85 -4.82
N LEU A 185 10.54 -22.14 -4.99
CA LEU A 185 10.35 -20.79 -4.48
C LEU A 185 10.23 -20.86 -2.95
N THR A 186 11.08 -20.10 -2.26
CA THR A 186 11.12 -20.04 -0.78
C THR A 186 10.81 -18.67 -0.22
N VAL A 187 10.59 -17.69 -1.10
CA VAL A 187 10.25 -16.30 -0.77
C VAL A 187 9.04 -15.90 -1.62
N LEU A 188 8.11 -15.14 -1.04
CA LEU A 188 6.98 -14.59 -1.79
C LEU A 188 7.47 -13.74 -2.96
N GLU A 189 6.86 -13.97 -4.12
CA GLU A 189 6.90 -13.03 -5.22
C GLU A 189 6.05 -11.80 -4.86
N LEU A 190 6.42 -10.63 -5.37
CA LEU A 190 5.76 -9.37 -5.01
C LEU A 190 4.27 -9.33 -5.39
N ASP A 191 3.86 -10.02 -6.45
CA ASP A 191 2.46 -10.12 -6.87
C ASP A 191 1.60 -10.95 -5.89
N ASP A 192 2.23 -11.74 -5.02
CA ASP A 192 1.59 -12.52 -3.97
C ASP A 192 1.82 -11.91 -2.57
N ASP A 193 2.52 -10.79 -2.48
CA ASP A 193 2.77 -10.07 -1.22
C ASP A 193 1.65 -9.06 -0.98
N VAL A 194 0.84 -9.31 0.05
CA VAL A 194 -0.28 -8.45 0.43
C VAL A 194 0.13 -6.99 0.66
N ALA A 195 1.32 -6.73 1.21
CA ALA A 195 1.76 -5.37 1.45
C ALA A 195 2.10 -4.68 0.13
N THR A 196 2.78 -5.39 -0.78
CA THR A 196 3.08 -4.86 -2.12
C THR A 196 1.80 -4.57 -2.89
N VAL A 197 0.85 -5.52 -2.91
CA VAL A 197 -0.40 -5.39 -3.67
C VAL A 197 -1.28 -4.28 -3.11
N ASN A 198 -1.44 -4.19 -1.79
CA ASN A 198 -2.39 -3.24 -1.19
C ASN A 198 -1.78 -1.85 -0.98
N TRP A 199 -0.48 -1.75 -0.74
CA TRP A 199 0.18 -0.48 -0.36
C TRP A 199 1.11 0.07 -1.44
N GLY A 200 1.47 -0.74 -2.44
CA GLY A 200 2.31 -0.40 -3.58
C GLY A 200 3.71 -1.02 -3.50
N THR A 201 4.45 -0.96 -4.61
CA THR A 201 5.74 -1.65 -4.83
C THR A 201 6.89 -1.21 -3.92
N ASN A 202 6.68 -0.21 -3.08
CA ASN A 202 7.67 0.21 -2.07
C ASN A 202 7.50 -0.56 -0.75
N TRP A 203 6.48 -1.40 -0.63
CA TRP A 203 6.16 -2.14 0.59
C TRP A 203 6.21 -3.64 0.32
N ARG A 204 6.66 -4.41 1.32
CA ARG A 204 6.56 -5.86 1.33
C ARG A 204 6.41 -6.41 2.74
N MET A 205 6.05 -7.67 2.83
CA MET A 205 6.18 -8.45 4.04
C MET A 205 7.67 -8.61 4.43
N PRO A 206 8.02 -8.51 5.72
CA PRO A 206 9.38 -8.71 6.20
C PRO A 206 9.83 -10.16 5.99
N THR A 207 11.13 -10.36 5.79
CA THR A 207 11.74 -11.68 5.80
C THR A 207 11.87 -12.21 7.23
N GLN A 208 12.15 -13.51 7.39
CA GLN A 208 12.50 -14.07 8.70
C GLN A 208 13.68 -13.36 9.35
N TYR A 209 14.66 -12.89 8.57
CA TYR A 209 15.89 -12.28 9.10
C TYR A 209 15.63 -10.90 9.67
N GLU A 210 14.78 -10.11 9.02
CA GLU A 210 14.36 -8.80 9.55
C GLU A 210 13.52 -8.96 10.81
N MET A 211 12.65 -9.97 10.87
CA MET A 211 11.95 -10.29 12.11
C MET A 211 12.94 -10.67 13.22
N ILE A 212 13.92 -11.55 12.94
CA ILE A 212 14.96 -11.93 13.92
C ILE A 212 15.72 -10.70 14.42
N GLU A 213 16.13 -9.81 13.51
CA GLU A 213 16.86 -8.59 13.86
C GLU A 213 16.00 -7.64 14.71
N LEU A 214 14.70 -7.51 14.41
CA LEU A 214 13.78 -6.75 15.25
C LEU A 214 13.80 -7.25 16.69
N PHE A 215 13.91 -8.57 16.92
CA PHE A 215 14.05 -9.14 18.28
C PHE A 215 15.41 -8.93 18.90
N SER A 216 16.48 -9.15 18.14
CA SER A 216 17.82 -9.13 18.70
C SER A 216 18.29 -7.72 19.02
N GLU A 217 17.86 -6.74 18.22
CA GLU A 217 18.38 -5.37 18.27
C GLU A 217 17.45 -4.38 18.98
N CYS A 218 16.15 -4.68 19.12
CA CYS A 218 15.24 -3.82 19.88
C CYS A 218 15.05 -4.30 21.31
N SER A 219 14.92 -3.34 22.23
CA SER A 219 14.27 -3.61 23.51
C SER A 219 12.76 -3.80 23.29
N HIS A 220 12.12 -4.69 24.06
CA HIS A 220 10.70 -4.97 23.86
C HIS A 220 9.95 -5.22 25.17
N GLU A 221 8.73 -4.69 25.26
CA GLU A 221 7.85 -4.80 26.43
C GLU A 221 6.40 -5.07 26.02
N TRP A 222 5.69 -5.85 26.84
CA TRP A 222 4.26 -6.08 26.65
C TRP A 222 3.48 -4.92 27.26
N ILE A 223 2.66 -4.25 26.45
CA ILE A 223 1.89 -3.07 26.87
C ILE A 223 0.45 -3.14 26.39
N THR A 224 -0.38 -2.26 26.93
CA THR A 224 -1.72 -1.97 26.42
C THR A 224 -1.72 -0.56 25.84
N LEU A 225 -1.85 -0.44 24.53
CA LEU A 225 -1.95 0.83 23.81
C LEU A 225 -3.40 1.05 23.38
N ASN A 226 -4.03 2.12 23.87
CA ASN A 226 -5.43 2.46 23.58
C ASN A 226 -6.42 1.29 23.80
N GLY A 227 -6.18 0.49 24.84
CA GLY A 227 -7.02 -0.69 25.16
C GLY A 227 -6.66 -1.96 24.39
N ILE A 228 -5.72 -1.90 23.45
CA ILE A 228 -5.24 -3.04 22.69
C ILE A 228 -3.93 -3.56 23.28
N ASN A 229 -3.90 -4.83 23.67
CA ASN A 229 -2.69 -5.50 24.12
C ASN A 229 -1.76 -5.77 22.94
N GLY A 230 -0.45 -5.73 23.18
CA GLY A 230 0.55 -6.08 22.20
C GLY A 230 1.96 -5.86 22.73
N ARG A 231 2.92 -5.88 21.82
CA ARG A 231 4.33 -5.63 22.16
C ARG A 231 4.83 -4.37 21.51
N LYS A 232 5.44 -3.51 22.33
CA LYS A 232 6.19 -2.36 21.87
C LYS A 232 7.64 -2.77 21.67
N PHE A 233 8.19 -2.46 20.50
CA PHE A 233 9.61 -2.58 20.18
C PHE A 233 10.21 -1.19 20.15
N THR A 234 11.30 -0.98 20.87
CA THR A 234 12.07 0.27 20.86
C THR A 234 13.47 -0.04 20.38
N GLY A 235 13.80 0.51 19.21
CA GLY A 235 15.08 0.26 18.54
C GLY A 235 16.25 1.04 19.17
N PRO A 236 17.48 0.78 18.71
CA PRO A 236 18.70 1.40 19.26
C PRO A 236 18.69 2.93 19.23
N ASN A 237 17.97 3.54 18.29
CA ASN A 237 17.86 5.00 18.18
C ASN A 237 16.76 5.62 19.06
N GLY A 238 16.02 4.81 19.83
CA GLY A 238 14.94 5.23 20.71
C GLY A 238 13.57 5.35 20.04
N ASN A 239 13.47 5.21 18.71
CA ASN A 239 12.19 5.13 18.03
C ASN A 239 11.52 3.78 18.30
N SER A 240 10.19 3.74 18.17
CA SER A 240 9.42 2.55 18.52
C SER A 240 8.26 2.26 17.58
N ILE A 241 7.95 0.97 17.44
CA ILE A 241 6.72 0.47 16.82
C ILE A 241 5.92 -0.37 17.83
N PHE A 242 4.62 -0.51 17.58
CA PHE A 242 3.73 -1.36 18.36
C PHE A 242 3.12 -2.44 17.46
N LEU A 243 3.25 -3.69 17.89
CA LEU A 243 2.66 -4.85 17.23
C LEU A 243 1.50 -5.37 18.08
N PRO A 244 0.23 -5.10 17.69
CA PRO A 244 -0.92 -5.54 18.46
C PRO A 244 -1.08 -7.06 18.46
N ALA A 245 -1.59 -7.59 19.57
CA ALA A 245 -1.87 -9.01 19.76
C ALA A 245 -3.13 -9.44 19.01
N ALA A 246 -3.01 -9.52 17.69
CA ALA A 246 -4.10 -9.86 16.78
C ALA A 246 -4.53 -11.34 16.84
N GLY A 247 -3.73 -12.22 17.45
CA GLY A 247 -3.96 -13.65 17.38
C GLY A 247 -3.91 -14.17 15.94
N LEU A 248 -4.75 -15.15 15.62
CA LEU A 248 -4.89 -15.71 14.28
C LEU A 248 -6.33 -16.12 13.98
N ARG A 249 -6.64 -16.30 12.69
CA ARG A 249 -7.88 -16.91 12.20
C ARG A 249 -7.64 -18.32 11.69
N LYS A 250 -8.52 -19.23 12.07
CA LYS A 250 -8.62 -20.58 11.51
C LYS A 250 -10.09 -20.90 11.34
N ASP A 251 -10.45 -21.45 10.18
CA ASP A 251 -11.84 -21.64 9.80
C ASP A 251 -12.60 -20.30 9.94
N ASN A 252 -13.67 -20.25 10.72
CA ASN A 252 -14.41 -19.01 11.00
C ASN A 252 -14.04 -18.38 12.36
N ASP A 253 -13.10 -19.00 13.09
CA ASP A 253 -12.83 -18.67 14.48
C ASP A 253 -11.61 -17.78 14.65
N MET A 254 -11.76 -16.79 15.53
CA MET A 254 -10.65 -16.00 16.07
C MET A 254 -10.04 -16.74 17.26
N SER A 255 -8.72 -16.92 17.26
CA SER A 255 -7.98 -17.51 18.38
C SER A 255 -6.95 -16.53 18.93
N TYR A 256 -6.79 -16.54 20.26
CA TYR A 256 -5.71 -15.86 20.98
C TYR A 256 -5.66 -14.32 20.87
N VAL A 257 -6.73 -13.69 20.41
CA VAL A 257 -6.84 -12.22 20.33
C VAL A 257 -6.61 -11.60 21.70
N GLY A 258 -5.70 -10.63 21.76
CA GLY A 258 -5.33 -9.91 22.97
C GLY A 258 -4.34 -10.65 23.88
N SER A 259 -3.95 -11.89 23.56
CA SER A 259 -3.03 -12.71 24.37
C SER A 259 -1.81 -13.23 23.63
N GLU A 260 -1.92 -13.50 22.33
CA GLU A 260 -0.84 -13.98 21.50
C GLU A 260 -0.80 -13.24 20.17
N VAL A 261 0.36 -13.26 19.55
CA VAL A 261 0.63 -12.47 18.35
C VAL A 261 1.29 -13.35 17.32
N TYR A 262 0.78 -13.27 16.10
CA TYR A 262 1.34 -13.92 14.92
C TYR A 262 1.49 -12.88 13.81
N TYR A 263 2.65 -12.86 13.16
CA TYR A 263 2.92 -12.00 12.02
C TYR A 263 3.60 -12.78 10.91
N TRP A 264 3.03 -12.80 9.72
CA TRP A 264 3.67 -13.49 8.60
C TRP A 264 5.03 -12.89 8.26
N THR A 265 5.95 -13.76 7.84
CA THR A 265 7.15 -13.38 7.10
C THR A 265 7.05 -13.88 5.66
N SER A 266 7.78 -13.23 4.74
CA SER A 266 7.75 -13.57 3.32
C SER A 266 8.47 -14.87 2.96
N THR A 267 8.97 -15.62 3.96
CA THR A 267 9.93 -16.72 3.77
C THR A 267 9.40 -18.05 4.29
N LEU A 268 9.73 -19.13 3.60
CA LEU A 268 9.42 -20.50 4.03
C LEU A 268 10.50 -21.08 4.97
N PRO A 269 10.12 -22.00 5.89
CA PRO A 269 11.07 -22.71 6.73
C PRO A 269 12.08 -23.55 5.95
N PRO A 270 13.39 -23.43 6.25
CA PRO A 270 14.38 -24.30 5.65
C PRO A 270 14.21 -25.72 6.22
N TYR A 271 14.23 -26.73 5.34
CA TYR A 271 14.23 -28.17 5.67
C TYR A 271 12.88 -28.79 6.10
N TYR A 272 12.07 -29.11 5.09
CA TYR A 272 11.22 -30.30 4.86
C TYR A 272 10.73 -31.18 6.03
N THR A 273 9.86 -30.67 6.89
CA THR A 273 8.93 -31.58 7.60
C THR A 273 7.45 -31.29 7.31
N ASN A 274 7.11 -30.03 7.03
CA ASN A 274 5.75 -29.65 6.66
C ASN A 274 5.75 -28.47 5.68
N GLN A 275 5.47 -28.74 4.39
CA GLN A 275 5.38 -27.69 3.37
C GLN A 275 4.08 -26.90 3.43
N ASN A 276 3.15 -27.26 4.30
CA ASN A 276 1.95 -26.46 4.48
C ASN A 276 2.16 -25.31 5.45
N SER A 277 3.39 -25.08 5.94
CA SER A 277 3.74 -23.98 6.86
C SER A 277 4.61 -22.92 6.19
N ALA A 278 4.51 -21.69 6.69
CA ALA A 278 5.42 -20.58 6.38
C ALA A 278 5.95 -19.99 7.68
N TRP A 279 7.04 -19.23 7.66
CA TRP A 279 7.51 -18.57 8.87
C TRP A 279 6.55 -17.47 9.29
N ALA A 280 6.24 -17.46 10.57
CA ALA A 280 5.62 -16.34 11.24
C ALA A 280 6.43 -16.00 12.48
N LEU A 281 6.52 -14.71 12.75
CA LEU A 281 6.87 -14.23 14.07
C LEU A 281 5.73 -14.58 15.04
N TYR A 282 6.07 -15.18 16.17
CA TYR A 282 5.18 -15.42 17.29
C TYR A 282 5.68 -14.81 18.59
N PHE A 283 4.77 -14.18 19.34
CA PHE A 283 5.06 -13.80 20.72
C PHE A 283 3.82 -13.78 21.63
N LYS A 284 4.07 -14.01 22.91
CA LYS A 284 3.15 -13.81 24.04
C LYS A 284 3.90 -13.12 25.17
N ASN A 285 3.23 -12.71 26.24
CA ASN A 285 3.79 -11.85 27.31
C ASN A 285 5.28 -12.07 27.62
N ASN A 286 5.72 -13.32 27.84
CA ASN A 286 7.10 -13.67 28.21
C ASN A 286 7.91 -14.43 27.14
N THR A 287 7.42 -14.53 25.89
CA THR A 287 8.06 -15.36 24.86
C THR A 287 8.12 -14.60 23.53
N CYS A 288 9.17 -14.84 22.76
CA CYS A 288 9.21 -14.51 21.34
C CYS A 288 10.01 -15.55 20.58
N ASP A 289 9.44 -16.08 19.50
CA ASP A 289 10.09 -17.06 18.63
C ASP A 289 9.61 -16.92 17.18
N LEU A 290 10.38 -17.48 16.25
CA LEU A 290 9.87 -17.82 14.92
C LEU A 290 9.15 -19.17 14.98
N THR A 291 7.97 -19.26 14.37
CA THR A 291 7.16 -20.49 14.34
C THR A 291 6.60 -20.74 12.94
N GLY A 292 6.14 -21.96 12.68
CA GLY A 292 5.62 -22.39 11.37
C GLY A 292 4.13 -22.70 11.39
N PRO A 293 3.22 -21.71 11.50
CA PRO A 293 1.79 -21.97 11.38
C PRO A 293 1.45 -22.36 9.94
N TYR A 294 0.29 -23.00 9.77
CA TYR A 294 -0.15 -23.40 8.44
C TYR A 294 -0.45 -22.19 7.57
N ARG A 295 -0.01 -22.23 6.30
CA ARG A 295 -0.12 -21.14 5.31
C ARG A 295 -1.56 -20.69 5.07
N TYR A 296 -2.53 -21.57 5.27
CA TYR A 296 -3.95 -21.26 5.08
C TYR A 296 -4.58 -20.53 6.27
N TYR A 297 -3.87 -20.38 7.40
CA TYR A 297 -4.35 -19.58 8.52
C TYR A 297 -4.35 -18.08 8.18
N GLY A 298 -5.35 -17.37 8.67
CA GLY A 298 -5.38 -15.92 8.55
C GLY A 298 -4.50 -15.29 9.62
N ILE A 299 -3.44 -14.62 9.20
CA ILE A 299 -2.51 -13.92 10.10
C ILE A 299 -2.26 -12.51 9.56
N VAL A 300 -2.00 -11.57 10.45
CA VAL A 300 -1.76 -10.17 10.13
C VAL A 300 -0.35 -9.95 9.56
N VAL A 301 -0.16 -8.82 8.88
CA VAL A 301 1.12 -8.44 8.25
C VAL A 301 1.53 -7.06 8.72
N ARG A 302 2.78 -6.94 9.18
CA ARG A 302 3.44 -5.67 9.48
C ARG A 302 4.48 -5.41 8.38
N PRO A 303 4.21 -4.51 7.41
CA PRO A 303 5.10 -4.31 6.29
C PRO A 303 6.44 -3.66 6.66
N VAL A 304 7.40 -3.82 5.76
CA VAL A 304 8.66 -3.08 5.73
C VAL A 304 8.83 -2.39 4.38
N LEU A 305 9.58 -1.28 4.37
CA LEU A 305 9.86 -0.53 3.17
C LEU A 305 10.95 -1.25 2.34
N ILE A 306 10.73 -1.34 1.03
CA ILE A 306 11.76 -1.76 0.07
C ILE A 306 12.66 -0.56 -0.20
N GLU A 307 13.93 -0.64 0.18
CA GLU A 307 14.91 0.34 -0.26
C GLU A 307 15.30 0.03 -1.70
N ASN A 308 14.88 0.90 -2.62
CA ASN A 308 15.38 0.87 -4.00
C ASN A 308 16.84 1.34 -3.96
N ASN A 309 17.78 0.38 -3.93
CA ASN A 309 19.21 0.65 -4.16
C ASN A 309 19.45 1.15 -5.59
#